data_AF-A0A5C6FEC5-F1
#
_entry.id   AF-A0A5C6FEC5-F1
#
_cell.length_a   1.000
_cell.length_b   1.000
_cell.length_c   1.000
_cell.angle_alpha   90.00
_cell.angle_beta   90.00
_cell.angle_gamma   90.00
#
_symmetry.space_group_name_H-M   'P 1'
#
loop_
_entity.id
_entity.type
_entity.pdbx_description
1 polymer ?
#
loop_
_entity_poly.entity_id
_entity_poly.type
_entity_poly.pdbx_seq_one_letter_code
_entity_poly.pdbx_strand_id
1 'polypeptide(L)'
;MAHNPANELVVAILHQAVPPPRIGNTLKPMKPGGYRDSGADIAFALRSMGIKIVTECRVRPDDDSGWSFPDSEIGIDNAIARGANCLWLNTVLYEGHSIEQWLHRVRIVGQHPSMVHRCDDKYETNQLLRHSGCPVVDSRLVDLRKDETPIEFPVVIKPVRGRGSQGVRVILDAQQWRAAVDDFLTQGSFGTIAILEPFLAGEECTVTIMPPGRFSLHEKACDFESPWCLPPVQRFNHEFGVAPYNGTVAVTKNSRVFDNRECRAATTKELMQACVLAYGIVDARAPIRIDCRKDHEGRWLMFDLNAKPNMTGAGRPGRENQDGLVAMASISTGLSYRNLVSDLVVNSWTVEEIDSP
;
A
#
# COMPACT_ATOMS: atom_id res chain seq x y z
N MET A 1 9.46 -24.13 -23.84
CA MET A 1 9.17 -22.96 -22.99
C MET A 1 7.99 -23.33 -22.13
N ALA A 2 8.10 -23.24 -20.80
CA ALA A 2 6.97 -23.54 -19.92
C ALA A 2 5.81 -22.57 -20.23
N HIS A 3 4.58 -23.08 -20.22
CA HIS A 3 3.38 -22.27 -20.40
C HIS A 3 3.30 -21.26 -19.25
N ASN A 4 3.43 -19.96 -19.54
CA ASN A 4 3.17 -18.92 -18.55
C ASN A 4 1.66 -18.62 -18.57
N PRO A 5 0.90 -18.91 -17.49
CA PRO A 5 -0.54 -18.62 -17.46
C PRO A 5 -0.86 -17.14 -17.67
N ALA A 6 0.07 -16.22 -17.37
CA ALA A 6 -0.09 -14.80 -17.69
C ALA A 6 -0.22 -14.50 -19.20
N ASN A 7 0.18 -15.42 -20.10
CA ASN A 7 0.06 -15.21 -21.55
C ASN A 7 -1.38 -15.37 -22.07
N GLU A 8 -2.26 -15.98 -21.28
CA GLU A 8 -3.70 -16.07 -21.58
C GLU A 8 -4.47 -14.85 -21.04
N LEU A 9 -3.87 -14.14 -20.09
CA LEU A 9 -4.45 -12.94 -19.50
C LEU A 9 -4.22 -11.74 -20.43
N VAL A 10 -5.30 -10.99 -20.61
CA VAL A 10 -5.33 -9.70 -21.26
C VAL A 10 -5.60 -8.68 -20.17
N VAL A 11 -4.54 -7.98 -19.77
CA VAL A 11 -4.52 -7.15 -18.57
C VAL A 11 -4.86 -5.70 -18.92
N ALA A 12 -5.76 -5.09 -18.15
CA ALA A 12 -5.93 -3.65 -18.10
C ALA A 12 -5.62 -3.13 -16.70
N ILE A 13 -5.05 -1.93 -16.64
CA ILE A 13 -4.69 -1.28 -15.37
C ILE A 13 -5.67 -0.15 -15.12
N LEU A 14 -6.21 -0.08 -13.91
CA LEU A 14 -7.08 1.02 -13.49
C LEU A 14 -6.28 2.08 -12.73
N HIS A 15 -6.68 3.33 -12.85
CA HIS A 15 -6.15 4.46 -12.10
C HIS A 15 -7.30 5.24 -11.44
N GLN A 16 -6.98 5.93 -10.36
CA GLN A 16 -7.95 6.75 -9.63
C GLN A 16 -8.35 7.97 -10.46
N ALA A 17 -9.60 8.00 -10.89
CA ALA A 17 -10.24 9.12 -11.56
C ALA A 17 -11.47 9.63 -10.80
N VAL A 18 -12.13 8.75 -10.03
CA VAL A 18 -13.28 9.10 -9.18
C VAL A 18 -12.80 9.40 -7.75
N PRO A 19 -13.28 10.48 -7.11
CA PRO A 19 -12.99 10.73 -5.70
C PRO A 19 -13.66 9.67 -4.83
N PRO A 20 -12.99 9.17 -3.77
CA PRO A 20 -13.64 8.26 -2.84
C PRO A 20 -14.75 8.99 -2.09
N PRO A 21 -15.78 8.27 -1.61
CA PRO A 21 -16.87 8.86 -0.87
C PRO A 21 -16.37 9.46 0.44
N ARG A 22 -17.13 10.41 0.99
CA ARG A 22 -16.97 10.84 2.37
C ARG A 22 -17.45 9.71 3.28
N ILE A 23 -16.63 9.32 4.25
CA ILE A 23 -16.99 8.32 5.26
C ILE A 23 -17.05 9.05 6.61
N GLY A 24 -18.25 9.12 7.17
CA GLY A 24 -18.52 9.99 8.32
C GLY A 24 -18.19 11.45 8.00
N ASN A 25 -17.29 12.06 8.78
CA ASN A 25 -16.84 13.44 8.57
C ASN A 25 -15.53 13.55 7.80
N THR A 26 -14.94 12.44 7.36
CA THR A 26 -13.61 12.42 6.74
C THR A 26 -13.69 12.22 5.23
N LEU A 27 -12.94 13.03 4.48
CA LEU A 27 -12.80 12.89 3.04
C LEU A 27 -11.35 12.55 2.70
N LYS A 28 -11.13 11.37 2.09
CA LYS A 28 -9.80 10.95 1.65
C LYS A 28 -9.45 11.66 0.33
N PRO A 29 -8.35 12.44 0.27
CA PRO A 29 -7.99 13.13 -0.97
C PRO A 29 -7.49 12.16 -2.04
N MET A 30 -7.71 12.52 -3.30
CA MET A 30 -7.17 11.80 -4.44
C MET A 30 -5.64 11.92 -4.50
N LYS A 31 -4.98 10.90 -5.05
CA LYS A 31 -3.57 11.05 -5.43
C LYS A 31 -3.49 12.04 -6.60
N PRO A 32 -2.58 13.03 -6.57
CA PRO A 32 -2.25 13.79 -7.77
C PRO A 32 -1.89 12.84 -8.93
N GLY A 33 -2.53 13.01 -10.08
CA GLY A 33 -2.34 12.13 -11.25
C GLY A 33 -2.96 10.73 -11.11
N GLY A 34 -3.66 10.42 -10.02
CA GLY A 34 -4.50 9.23 -9.92
C GLY A 34 -3.78 7.89 -9.98
N TYR A 35 -2.47 7.83 -9.71
CA TYR A 35 -1.63 6.63 -9.92
C TYR A 35 -1.29 6.29 -11.38
N ARG A 36 -1.57 7.19 -12.34
CA ARG A 36 -1.20 6.97 -13.75
C ARG A 36 0.29 6.70 -13.95
N ASP A 37 1.15 7.37 -13.17
CA ASP A 37 2.60 7.15 -13.10
C ASP A 37 2.94 5.66 -12.90
N SER A 38 2.51 5.09 -11.78
CA SER A 38 2.73 3.68 -11.46
C SER A 38 1.99 2.74 -12.42
N GLY A 39 0.80 3.12 -12.88
CA GLY A 39 0.06 2.32 -13.86
C GLY A 39 0.84 2.17 -15.17
N ALA A 40 1.51 3.24 -15.59
CA ALA A 40 2.31 3.24 -16.79
C ALA A 40 3.63 2.45 -16.63
N ASP A 41 4.26 2.50 -15.46
CA ASP A 41 5.41 1.65 -15.10
C ASP A 41 5.03 0.15 -15.18
N ILE A 42 3.92 -0.23 -14.56
CA ILE A 42 3.42 -1.61 -14.55
C ILE A 42 3.09 -2.08 -15.97
N ALA A 43 2.30 -1.31 -16.74
CA ALA A 43 1.90 -1.71 -18.09
C ALA A 43 3.09 -1.84 -19.03
N PHE A 44 4.06 -0.93 -18.95
CA PHE A 44 5.27 -0.99 -19.75
C PHE A 44 6.10 -2.24 -19.42
N ALA A 45 6.28 -2.52 -18.12
CA ALA A 45 7.00 -3.70 -17.66
C ALA A 45 6.34 -5.01 -18.15
N LEU A 46 5.02 -5.15 -17.96
CA LEU A 46 4.25 -6.32 -18.42
C LEU A 46 4.33 -6.49 -19.96
N ARG A 47 4.15 -5.40 -20.72
CA ARG A 47 4.27 -5.44 -22.18
C ARG A 47 5.66 -5.87 -22.64
N SER A 48 6.71 -5.44 -21.94
CA SER A 48 8.10 -5.84 -22.26
C SER A 48 8.36 -7.34 -22.04
N MET A 49 7.51 -8.01 -21.25
CA MET A 49 7.54 -9.46 -21.03
C MET A 49 6.63 -10.24 -21.98
N GLY A 50 5.98 -9.56 -22.93
CA GLY A 50 5.05 -10.19 -23.87
C GLY A 50 3.65 -10.44 -23.32
N ILE A 51 3.34 -9.96 -22.10
CA ILE A 51 1.98 -10.03 -21.54
C ILE A 51 1.08 -9.06 -22.31
N LYS A 52 -0.13 -9.52 -22.67
CA LYS A 52 -1.09 -8.72 -23.43
C LYS A 52 -1.65 -7.62 -22.53
N ILE A 53 -1.43 -6.37 -22.92
CA ILE A 53 -1.89 -5.19 -22.20
C ILE A 53 -2.84 -4.38 -23.08
N VAL A 54 -4.02 -4.10 -22.55
CA VAL A 54 -4.99 -3.18 -23.13
C VAL A 54 -4.68 -1.76 -22.66
N THR A 55 -4.69 -0.80 -23.57
CA THR A 55 -4.45 0.63 -23.27
C THR A 55 -5.63 1.48 -23.70
N GLU A 56 -5.80 2.64 -23.07
CA GLU A 56 -6.90 3.59 -23.34
C GLU A 56 -6.75 4.25 -24.72
N CYS A 57 -5.51 4.43 -25.18
CA CYS A 57 -5.21 4.94 -26.50
C CYS A 57 -3.81 4.48 -26.95
N ARG A 58 -3.28 5.09 -28.01
CA ARG A 58 -1.89 4.89 -28.41
C ARG A 58 -0.98 5.53 -27.35
N VAL A 59 -0.07 4.72 -26.82
CA VAL A 59 0.81 5.12 -25.72
C VAL A 59 2.23 5.41 -26.18
N ARG A 60 2.94 6.23 -25.40
CA ARG A 60 4.39 6.46 -25.52
C ARG A 60 5.12 6.00 -24.26
N PRO A 61 6.32 5.40 -24.37
CA PRO A 61 7.11 4.97 -23.20
C PRO A 61 7.51 6.07 -22.22
N ASP A 62 7.59 7.32 -22.68
CA ASP A 62 8.03 8.48 -21.90
C ASP A 62 6.86 9.34 -21.35
N ASP A 63 5.62 8.90 -21.55
CA ASP A 63 4.39 9.58 -21.11
C ASP A 63 3.52 8.62 -20.29
N ASP A 64 2.96 9.09 -19.17
CA ASP A 64 2.09 8.31 -18.29
C ASP A 64 0.67 8.14 -18.86
N SER A 65 0.32 8.93 -19.88
CA SER A 65 -1.01 8.99 -20.48
C SER A 65 -1.37 7.75 -21.29
N GLY A 66 -2.63 7.32 -21.20
CA GLY A 66 -3.21 6.25 -22.01
C GLY A 66 -2.84 4.82 -21.59
N TRP A 67 -1.89 4.64 -20.67
CA TRP A 67 -1.47 3.31 -20.20
C TRP A 67 -2.46 2.61 -19.26
N SER A 68 -3.40 3.36 -18.68
CA SER A 68 -4.38 2.86 -17.71
C SER A 68 -5.74 3.51 -17.96
N PHE A 69 -6.79 2.87 -17.47
CA PHE A 69 -8.18 3.31 -17.57
C PHE A 69 -8.64 3.98 -16.28
N PRO A 70 -9.55 4.97 -16.33
CA PRO A 70 -10.16 5.50 -15.12
C PRO A 70 -10.98 4.41 -14.40
N ASP A 71 -11.05 4.48 -13.07
CA ASP A 71 -11.81 3.59 -12.20
C ASP A 71 -13.33 3.86 -12.15
N SER A 72 -13.83 4.70 -13.06
CA SER A 72 -15.26 4.90 -13.28
C SER A 72 -15.88 3.70 -14.01
N GLU A 73 -17.19 3.55 -13.91
CA GLU A 73 -17.97 2.55 -14.65
C GLU A 73 -17.66 2.57 -16.16
N ILE A 74 -17.71 3.73 -16.79
CA ILE A 74 -17.37 3.89 -18.22
C ILE A 74 -15.93 3.46 -18.51
N GLY A 75 -14.98 3.78 -17.63
CA GLY A 75 -13.57 3.41 -17.81
C GLY A 75 -13.34 1.92 -17.74
N ILE A 76 -13.98 1.26 -16.76
CA ILE A 76 -13.92 -0.19 -16.57
C ILE A 76 -14.59 -0.90 -17.75
N ASP A 77 -15.78 -0.49 -18.16
CA ASP A 77 -16.45 -1.06 -19.32
C ASP A 77 -15.63 -0.91 -20.61
N ASN A 78 -14.95 0.22 -20.79
CA ASN A 78 -14.06 0.42 -21.94
C ASN A 78 -12.90 -0.58 -21.93
N ALA A 79 -12.29 -0.83 -20.78
CA ALA A 79 -11.24 -1.83 -20.64
C ALA A 79 -11.74 -3.24 -21.00
N ILE A 80 -12.92 -3.63 -20.50
CA ILE A 80 -13.55 -4.93 -20.77
C ILE A 80 -13.95 -5.07 -22.24
N ALA A 81 -14.57 -4.03 -22.83
CA ALA A 81 -14.98 -4.02 -24.23
C ALA A 81 -13.79 -4.17 -25.20
N ARG A 82 -12.58 -3.81 -24.75
CA ARG A 82 -11.32 -4.00 -25.48
C ARG A 82 -10.64 -5.35 -25.21
N GLY A 83 -11.34 -6.26 -24.53
CA GLY A 83 -10.93 -7.65 -24.33
C GLY A 83 -10.17 -7.91 -23.04
N ALA A 84 -10.13 -6.97 -22.09
CA ALA A 84 -9.51 -7.23 -20.79
C ALA A 84 -10.28 -8.32 -20.02
N ASN A 85 -9.57 -9.34 -19.56
CA ASN A 85 -10.09 -10.41 -18.69
C ASN A 85 -9.39 -10.44 -17.32
N CYS A 86 -8.41 -9.57 -17.11
CA CYS A 86 -7.72 -9.36 -15.85
C CYS A 86 -7.59 -7.85 -15.59
N LEU A 87 -7.99 -7.39 -14.40
CA LEU A 87 -7.91 -5.98 -14.01
C LEU A 87 -6.91 -5.80 -12.87
N TRP A 88 -5.91 -4.93 -13.09
CA TRP A 88 -5.04 -4.45 -12.03
C TRP A 88 -5.65 -3.21 -11.38
N LEU A 89 -6.07 -3.35 -10.12
CA LEU A 89 -6.76 -2.31 -9.37
C LEU A 89 -5.76 -1.32 -8.77
N ASN A 90 -5.07 -0.54 -9.61
CA ASN A 90 -4.13 0.48 -9.16
C ASN A 90 -4.85 1.79 -8.80
N THR A 91 -5.90 1.69 -7.98
CA THR A 91 -6.75 2.79 -7.54
C THR A 91 -7.01 2.71 -6.02
N VAL A 92 -7.72 3.70 -5.47
CA VAL A 92 -8.25 3.64 -4.11
C VAL A 92 -9.55 2.85 -4.11
N LEU A 93 -9.57 1.75 -3.38
CA LEU A 93 -10.76 0.91 -3.24
C LEU A 93 -11.52 1.25 -1.96
N TYR A 94 -12.83 1.02 -1.99
CA TYR A 94 -13.76 1.21 -0.89
C TYR A 94 -15.05 0.43 -1.21
N GLU A 95 -15.83 0.09 -0.19
CA GLU A 95 -17.14 -0.55 -0.38
C GLU A 95 -18.07 0.34 -1.21
N GLY A 96 -18.74 -0.24 -2.21
CA GLY A 96 -19.54 0.48 -3.20
C GLY A 96 -18.73 1.07 -4.34
N HIS A 97 -17.45 0.71 -4.49
CA HIS A 97 -16.63 1.13 -5.63
C HIS A 97 -17.15 0.46 -6.92
N SER A 98 -17.16 1.19 -8.04
CA SER A 98 -17.71 0.74 -9.34
C SER A 98 -17.27 -0.69 -9.70
N ILE A 99 -15.98 -1.00 -9.54
CA ILE A 99 -15.38 -2.32 -9.81
C ILE A 99 -16.16 -3.53 -9.28
N GLU A 100 -16.91 -3.40 -8.18
CA GLU A 100 -17.70 -4.48 -7.59
C GLU A 100 -18.64 -5.14 -8.60
N GLN A 101 -19.16 -4.39 -9.59
CA GLN A 101 -20.03 -4.92 -10.64
C GLN A 101 -19.34 -5.93 -11.58
N TRP A 102 -18.00 -5.91 -11.65
CA TRP A 102 -17.21 -6.77 -12.56
C TRP A 102 -16.35 -7.80 -11.84
N LEU A 103 -16.26 -7.81 -10.50
CA LEU A 103 -15.34 -8.69 -9.76
C LEU A 103 -15.55 -10.20 -10.05
N HIS A 104 -16.78 -10.61 -10.38
CA HIS A 104 -17.13 -11.99 -10.74
C HIS A 104 -16.89 -12.33 -12.22
N ARG A 105 -16.42 -11.37 -13.04
CA ARG A 105 -16.28 -11.52 -14.50
C ARG A 105 -14.83 -11.54 -14.97
N VAL A 106 -13.90 -11.14 -14.11
CA VAL A 106 -12.49 -10.98 -14.44
C VAL A 106 -11.60 -11.46 -13.30
N ARG A 107 -10.34 -11.77 -13.62
CA ARG A 107 -9.31 -11.91 -12.60
C ARG A 107 -8.87 -10.54 -12.08
N ILE A 108 -8.43 -10.50 -10.83
CA ILE A 108 -8.09 -9.27 -10.12
C ILE A 108 -6.65 -9.33 -9.63
N VAL A 109 -5.88 -8.27 -9.91
CA VAL A 109 -4.66 -7.95 -9.17
C VAL A 109 -4.97 -6.75 -8.28
N GLY A 110 -5.12 -7.00 -6.98
CA GLY A 110 -5.54 -5.99 -6.02
C GLY A 110 -6.25 -6.60 -4.82
N GLN A 111 -6.80 -5.75 -3.95
CA GLN A 111 -7.57 -6.18 -2.79
C GLN A 111 -9.06 -6.19 -3.12
N HIS A 112 -9.86 -6.90 -2.32
CA HIS A 112 -11.31 -6.76 -2.36
C HIS A 112 -11.73 -5.37 -1.81
N PRO A 113 -12.69 -4.65 -2.42
CA PRO A 113 -13.04 -3.29 -1.98
C PRO A 113 -13.52 -3.19 -0.53
N SER A 114 -14.31 -4.16 -0.05
CA SER A 114 -14.76 -4.21 1.35
C SER A 114 -13.61 -4.43 2.35
N MET A 115 -12.56 -5.17 1.96
CA MET A 115 -11.35 -5.32 2.79
C MET A 115 -10.66 -3.98 2.95
N VAL A 116 -10.47 -3.23 1.85
CA VAL A 116 -9.81 -1.92 1.89
C VAL A 116 -10.66 -0.91 2.67
N HIS A 117 -11.97 -0.94 2.53
CA HIS A 117 -12.87 -0.07 3.29
C HIS A 117 -12.69 -0.21 4.80
N ARG A 118 -12.61 -1.46 5.29
CA ARG A 118 -12.34 -1.79 6.70
C ARG A 118 -10.94 -1.32 7.09
N CYS A 119 -9.93 -1.68 6.30
CA CYS A 119 -8.52 -1.36 6.59
C CYS A 119 -8.20 0.14 6.56
N ASP A 120 -8.99 0.94 5.82
CA ASP A 120 -8.77 2.38 5.70
C ASP A 120 -9.10 3.13 7.01
N ASP A 121 -9.89 2.53 7.91
CA ASP A 121 -9.97 2.96 9.30
C ASP A 121 -8.76 2.45 10.08
N LYS A 122 -7.77 3.33 10.28
CA LYS A 122 -6.54 2.94 10.96
C LYS A 122 -6.76 2.52 12.40
N TYR A 123 -7.74 3.12 13.09
CA TYR A 123 -7.98 2.82 14.49
C TYR A 123 -8.55 1.41 14.62
N GLU A 124 -9.64 1.12 13.91
CA GLU A 124 -10.27 -0.20 13.94
C GLU A 124 -9.30 -1.29 13.46
N THR A 125 -8.50 -1.01 12.43
CA THR A 125 -7.46 -1.93 11.95
C THR A 125 -6.41 -2.21 13.02
N ASN A 126 -5.88 -1.16 13.67
CA ASN A 126 -4.89 -1.31 14.73
C ASN A 126 -5.46 -2.08 15.92
N GLN A 127 -6.72 -1.83 16.29
CA GLN A 127 -7.41 -2.57 17.33
C GLN A 127 -7.57 -4.03 16.94
N LEU A 128 -8.07 -4.34 15.74
CA LEU A 128 -8.22 -5.73 15.27
C LEU A 128 -6.90 -6.50 15.33
N LEU A 129 -5.81 -5.90 14.82
CA LEU A 129 -4.49 -6.48 14.85
C LEU A 129 -3.98 -6.70 16.28
N ARG A 130 -4.15 -5.71 17.18
CA ARG A 130 -3.75 -5.82 18.59
C ARG A 130 -4.50 -6.95 19.30
N HIS A 131 -5.82 -7.04 19.14
CA HIS A 131 -6.64 -8.10 19.75
C HIS A 131 -6.28 -9.49 19.21
N SER A 132 -5.71 -9.56 18.00
CA SER A 132 -5.24 -10.80 17.38
C SER A 132 -3.78 -11.14 17.72
N GLY A 133 -3.14 -10.39 18.62
CA GLY A 133 -1.80 -10.65 19.12
C GLY A 133 -0.65 -9.99 18.33
N CYS A 134 -0.95 -9.12 17.36
CA CYS A 134 0.09 -8.35 16.68
C CYS A 134 0.66 -7.24 17.58
N PRO A 135 1.97 -6.95 17.51
CA PRO A 135 2.59 -5.86 18.25
C PRO A 135 2.26 -4.52 17.56
N VAL A 136 1.18 -3.86 18.00
CA VAL A 136 0.70 -2.58 17.43
C VAL A 136 0.86 -1.47 18.45
N VAL A 137 1.36 -0.31 18.01
CA VAL A 137 1.52 0.90 18.84
C VAL A 137 0.23 1.23 19.57
N ASP A 138 0.29 1.49 20.88
CA ASP A 138 -0.92 1.77 21.66
C ASP A 138 -1.57 3.07 21.19
N SER A 139 -2.84 2.97 20.78
CA SER A 139 -3.55 4.03 20.07
C SER A 139 -4.89 4.27 20.73
N ARG A 140 -5.26 5.54 20.90
CA ARG A 140 -6.60 5.93 21.36
C ARG A 140 -7.22 6.97 20.44
N LEU A 141 -8.55 7.02 20.43
CA LEU A 141 -9.28 8.10 19.79
C LEU A 141 -9.34 9.32 20.72
N VAL A 142 -9.29 10.50 20.11
CA VAL A 142 -9.46 11.79 20.79
C VAL A 142 -10.47 12.65 20.03
N ASP A 143 -11.39 13.28 20.76
CA ASP A 143 -12.32 14.28 20.19
C ASP A 143 -11.69 15.67 20.32
N LEU A 144 -11.20 16.20 19.20
CA LEU A 144 -10.44 17.45 19.15
C LEU A 144 -11.25 18.69 19.54
N ARG A 145 -12.59 18.55 19.70
CA ARG A 145 -13.46 19.62 20.21
C ARG A 145 -13.46 19.71 21.73
N LYS A 146 -12.87 18.74 22.43
CA LYS A 146 -12.78 18.67 23.89
C LYS A 146 -11.36 18.98 24.33
N ASP A 147 -11.18 19.43 25.57
CA ASP A 147 -9.86 19.57 26.15
C ASP A 147 -9.31 18.19 26.59
N GLU A 148 -8.80 17.45 25.60
CA GLU A 148 -8.17 16.13 25.78
C GLU A 148 -6.65 16.23 25.62
N THR A 149 -6.05 17.35 26.09
CA THR A 149 -4.62 17.59 26.03
C THR A 149 -3.83 16.40 26.61
N PRO A 150 -2.90 15.80 25.84
CA PRO A 150 -2.07 14.69 26.32
C PRO A 150 -1.28 15.06 27.57
N ILE A 151 -1.16 14.12 28.50
CA ILE A 151 -0.36 14.28 29.72
C ILE A 151 1.12 14.06 29.42
N GLU A 152 1.42 13.10 28.55
CA GLU A 152 2.78 12.71 28.18
C GLU A 152 3.07 13.13 26.74
N PHE A 153 4.29 13.59 26.50
CA PHE A 153 4.83 13.97 25.19
C PHE A 153 6.22 13.33 25.02
N PRO A 154 6.69 13.08 23.79
CA PRO A 154 6.04 13.38 22.52
C PRO A 154 4.95 12.36 22.11
N VAL A 155 3.96 12.85 21.37
CA VAL A 155 2.86 12.04 20.81
C VAL A 155 2.71 12.28 19.31
N VAL A 156 2.04 11.36 18.64
CA VAL A 156 1.63 11.49 17.25
C VAL A 156 0.13 11.67 17.20
N ILE A 157 -0.33 12.71 16.49
CA ILE A 157 -1.72 12.86 16.09
C ILE A 157 -1.85 12.50 14.61
N LYS A 158 -2.86 11.72 14.23
CA LYS A 158 -3.15 11.41 12.83
C LYS A 158 -4.65 11.26 12.55
N PRO A 159 -5.11 11.55 11.32
CA PRO A 159 -6.49 11.28 10.93
C PRO A 159 -6.80 9.79 10.94
N VAL A 160 -8.01 9.43 11.37
CA VAL A 160 -8.52 8.04 11.33
C VAL A 160 -8.41 7.47 9.92
N ARG A 161 -8.92 8.22 8.93
CA ARG A 161 -8.81 7.92 7.50
C ARG A 161 -8.01 9.01 6.81
N GLY A 162 -6.99 8.63 6.03
CA GLY A 162 -6.05 9.59 5.45
C GLY A 162 -5.14 8.98 4.39
N ARG A 163 -4.25 9.79 3.81
CA ARG A 163 -3.33 9.37 2.74
C ARG A 163 -1.93 9.95 2.97
N GLY A 164 -0.90 9.13 2.74
CA GLY A 164 0.47 9.61 2.53
C GLY A 164 0.98 10.56 3.61
N SER A 165 0.78 10.21 4.88
CA SER A 165 1.12 11.02 6.07
C SER A 165 0.44 12.39 6.17
N GLN A 166 -0.54 12.71 5.31
CA GLN A 166 -1.30 13.96 5.43
C GLN A 166 -2.05 14.00 6.76
N GLY A 167 -1.91 15.12 7.47
CA GLY A 167 -2.47 15.31 8.81
C GLY A 167 -1.70 14.62 9.93
N VAL A 168 -0.65 13.85 9.65
CA VAL A 168 0.20 13.25 10.69
C VAL A 168 1.13 14.30 11.25
N ARG A 169 1.16 14.48 12.58
CA ARG A 169 2.08 15.41 13.25
C ARG A 169 2.66 14.79 14.51
N VAL A 170 3.97 14.97 14.72
CA VAL A 170 4.62 14.75 16.01
C VAL A 170 4.44 16.00 16.85
N ILE A 171 3.91 15.84 18.05
CA ILE A 171 3.61 16.91 18.99
C ILE A 171 4.55 16.75 20.18
N LEU A 172 5.39 17.76 20.42
CA LEU A 172 6.42 17.71 21.46
C LEU A 172 5.95 18.29 22.80
N ASP A 173 4.90 19.10 22.79
CA ASP A 173 4.42 19.81 23.97
C ASP A 173 2.96 20.29 23.82
N ALA A 174 2.40 20.81 24.91
CA ALA A 174 1.02 21.30 24.96
C ALA A 174 0.75 22.54 24.09
N GLN A 175 1.78 23.32 23.73
CA GLN A 175 1.60 24.46 22.82
C GLN A 175 1.41 23.96 21.39
N GLN A 176 2.24 23.02 20.95
CA GLN A 176 2.12 22.35 19.65
C GLN A 176 0.81 21.57 19.53
N TRP A 177 0.34 20.97 20.64
CA TRP A 177 -0.96 20.31 20.69
C TRP A 177 -2.10 21.25 20.30
N ARG A 178 -2.20 22.42 20.96
CA ARG A 178 -3.26 23.41 20.68
C ARG A 178 -3.23 23.87 19.23
N ALA A 179 -2.04 24.19 18.71
CA ALA A 179 -1.88 24.58 17.30
C ALA A 179 -2.31 23.45 16.34
N ALA A 180 -1.98 22.20 16.65
CA ALA A 180 -2.38 21.05 15.84
C ALA A 180 -3.90 20.81 15.86
N VAL A 181 -4.54 20.95 17.03
CA VAL A 181 -6.01 20.87 17.19
C VAL A 181 -6.70 21.94 16.35
N ASP A 182 -6.27 23.20 16.48
CA ASP A 182 -6.84 24.32 15.73
C ASP A 182 -6.72 24.11 14.21
N ASP A 183 -5.55 23.66 13.75
CA ASP A 183 -5.32 23.34 12.34
C ASP A 183 -6.21 22.19 11.84
N PHE A 184 -6.35 21.11 12.63
CA PHE A 184 -7.20 19.97 12.29
C PHE A 184 -8.67 20.39 12.13
N LEU A 185 -9.18 21.16 13.09
CA LEU A 185 -10.56 21.64 13.10
C LEU A 185 -10.82 22.65 11.96
N THR A 186 -9.84 23.51 11.65
CA THR A 186 -9.96 24.51 10.59
C THR A 186 -9.94 23.87 9.20
N GLN A 187 -9.12 22.83 8.98
CA GLN A 187 -9.06 22.14 7.69
C GLN A 187 -10.35 21.38 7.36
N GLY A 188 -11.04 20.83 8.37
CA GLY A 188 -12.35 20.18 8.25
C GLY A 188 -12.39 18.88 7.43
N SER A 189 -11.33 18.55 6.68
CA SER A 189 -11.23 17.37 5.81
C SER A 189 -10.97 16.08 6.58
N PHE A 190 -10.36 16.17 7.77
CA PHE A 190 -10.00 15.03 8.61
C PHE A 190 -11.07 14.64 9.63
N GLY A 191 -12.11 15.47 9.80
CA GLY A 191 -13.12 15.31 10.84
C GLY A 191 -12.67 15.85 12.20
N THR A 192 -13.43 15.55 13.25
CA THR A 192 -13.19 16.04 14.62
C THR A 192 -12.58 14.98 15.54
N ILE A 193 -12.47 13.74 15.07
CA ILE A 193 -11.88 12.62 15.79
C ILE A 193 -10.53 12.31 15.16
N ALA A 194 -9.49 12.21 15.99
CA ALA A 194 -8.16 11.80 15.56
C ALA A 194 -7.66 10.61 16.37
N ILE A 195 -6.63 9.94 15.84
CA ILE A 195 -5.86 8.93 16.56
C ILE A 195 -4.70 9.63 17.27
N LEU A 196 -4.52 9.32 18.54
CA LEU A 196 -3.37 9.69 19.35
C LEU A 196 -2.54 8.45 19.68
N GLU A 197 -1.25 8.51 19.42
CA GLU A 197 -0.26 7.45 19.68
C GLU A 197 0.96 8.03 20.40
N PRO A 198 1.67 7.25 21.24
CA PRO A 198 2.99 7.64 21.71
C PRO A 198 3.95 7.74 20.52
N PHE A 199 4.84 8.73 20.55
CA PHE A 199 5.88 8.82 19.52
C PHE A 199 6.95 7.76 19.77
N LEU A 200 7.14 6.89 18.78
CA LEU A 200 8.22 5.90 18.77
C LEU A 200 9.48 6.56 18.19
N ALA A 201 10.55 6.63 18.98
CA ALA A 201 11.79 7.32 18.61
C ALA A 201 12.83 6.41 17.94
N GLY A 202 12.61 5.10 17.90
CA GLY A 202 13.53 4.14 17.32
C GLY A 202 13.50 4.09 15.79
N GLU A 203 14.21 3.11 15.25
CA GLU A 203 14.31 2.88 13.80
C GLU A 203 12.94 2.62 13.17
N GLU A 204 12.68 3.19 11.99
CA GLU A 204 11.52 2.89 11.17
C GLU A 204 11.89 1.90 10.06
N CYS A 205 11.03 0.91 9.85
CA CYS A 205 11.08 0.10 8.66
C CYS A 205 9.68 -0.17 8.12
N THR A 206 9.65 -0.75 6.94
CA THR A 206 8.43 -1.22 6.33
C THR A 206 8.61 -2.63 5.82
N VAL A 207 7.60 -3.47 6.01
CA VAL A 207 7.60 -4.87 5.55
C VAL A 207 6.55 -4.99 4.46
N THR A 208 6.94 -5.51 3.30
CA THR A 208 5.98 -5.89 2.25
C THR A 208 5.63 -7.36 2.42
N ILE A 209 4.34 -7.65 2.53
CA ILE A 209 3.82 -9.01 2.60
C ILE A 209 3.20 -9.32 1.25
N MET A 210 3.61 -10.43 0.67
CA MET A 210 3.19 -10.96 -0.62
C MET A 210 2.11 -12.03 -0.42
N PRO A 211 1.16 -12.14 -1.36
CA PRO A 211 0.19 -13.24 -1.32
C PRO A 211 0.89 -14.60 -1.46
N PRO A 212 0.21 -15.71 -1.08
CA PRO A 212 0.55 -17.04 -1.57
C PRO A 212 0.59 -17.07 -3.10
N GLY A 213 1.27 -18.07 -3.65
CA GLY A 213 1.33 -18.30 -5.09
C GLY A 213 2.76 -18.46 -5.60
N ARG A 214 2.92 -18.35 -6.92
CA ARG A 214 4.17 -18.65 -7.62
C ARG A 214 4.95 -17.39 -7.93
N PHE A 215 6.22 -17.35 -7.52
CA PHE A 215 7.12 -16.21 -7.72
C PHE A 215 8.49 -16.64 -8.25
N SER A 216 9.13 -15.77 -9.03
CA SER A 216 10.38 -16.00 -9.74
C SER A 216 11.57 -15.39 -9.00
N LEU A 217 11.92 -15.95 -7.83
CA LEU A 217 13.02 -15.47 -6.98
C LEU A 217 14.37 -16.01 -7.49
N HIS A 218 15.36 -15.13 -7.63
CA HIS A 218 16.69 -15.50 -8.16
C HIS A 218 16.62 -16.39 -9.43
N GLU A 219 15.73 -16.02 -10.36
CA GLU A 219 15.47 -16.74 -11.62
C GLU A 219 14.94 -18.18 -11.44
N LYS A 220 14.46 -18.53 -10.24
CA LYS A 220 13.83 -19.82 -9.93
C LYS A 220 12.37 -19.61 -9.57
N ALA A 221 11.52 -20.47 -10.11
CA ALA A 221 10.13 -20.52 -9.68
C ALA A 221 10.07 -21.13 -8.27
N CYS A 222 9.44 -20.40 -7.35
CA CYS A 222 9.17 -20.78 -5.99
C CYS A 222 7.66 -20.69 -5.75
N ASP A 223 7.06 -21.78 -5.28
CA ASP A 223 5.65 -21.82 -4.89
C ASP A 223 5.55 -21.58 -3.37
N PHE A 224 4.68 -20.65 -2.98
CA PHE A 224 4.39 -20.30 -1.59
C PHE A 224 2.94 -20.66 -1.26
N GLU A 225 2.75 -21.63 -0.37
CA GLU A 225 1.41 -22.08 0.06
C GLU A 225 0.74 -21.10 1.05
N SER A 226 1.53 -20.24 1.70
CA SER A 226 1.08 -19.25 2.66
C SER A 226 1.60 -17.85 2.29
N PRO A 227 1.03 -16.78 2.86
CA PRO A 227 1.59 -15.44 2.71
C PRO A 227 3.04 -15.42 3.21
N TRP A 228 3.87 -14.62 2.56
CA TRP A 228 5.29 -14.51 2.85
C TRP A 228 5.72 -13.04 2.74
N CYS A 229 6.89 -12.67 3.27
CA CYS A 229 7.33 -11.28 3.24
C CYS A 229 8.67 -11.11 2.52
N LEU A 230 8.82 -9.94 1.90
CA LEU A 230 10.09 -9.45 1.41
C LEU A 230 10.94 -8.92 2.58
N PRO A 231 12.27 -8.83 2.42
CA PRO A 231 13.13 -8.20 3.41
C PRO A 231 12.64 -6.80 3.81
N PRO A 232 12.68 -6.44 5.11
CA PRO A 232 12.29 -5.10 5.54
C PRO A 232 13.11 -4.01 4.87
N VAL A 233 12.47 -2.86 4.62
CA VAL A 233 13.13 -1.67 4.10
C VAL A 233 13.19 -0.64 5.21
N GLN A 234 14.40 -0.30 5.67
CA GLN A 234 14.62 0.80 6.61
C GLN A 234 14.25 2.11 5.94
N ARG A 235 13.57 3.00 6.68
CA ARG A 235 13.38 4.40 6.29
C ARG A 235 14.18 5.29 7.23
N PHE A 236 14.85 6.30 6.67
CA PHE A 236 15.70 7.25 7.40
C PHE A 236 15.53 8.66 6.83
N ASN A 237 16.22 9.65 7.40
CA ASN A 237 16.09 11.07 7.04
C ASN A 237 14.66 11.61 7.20
N HIS A 238 14.04 11.31 8.34
CA HIS A 238 12.72 11.84 8.70
C HIS A 238 12.75 13.36 8.87
N GLU A 239 11.70 14.02 8.39
CA GLU A 239 11.48 15.45 8.63
C GLU A 239 10.52 15.58 9.81
N PHE A 240 10.99 16.19 10.89
CA PHE A 240 10.21 16.34 12.14
C PHE A 240 9.65 15.00 12.68
N GLY A 241 10.44 13.92 12.55
CA GLY A 241 10.07 12.59 13.03
C GLY A 241 9.07 11.83 12.13
N VAL A 242 8.64 12.41 11.00
CA VAL A 242 7.76 11.78 10.01
C VAL A 242 8.54 11.52 8.73
N ALA A 243 8.36 10.35 8.14
CA ALA A 243 9.04 10.03 6.90
C ALA A 243 8.43 10.86 5.75
N PRO A 244 9.24 11.52 4.91
CA PRO A 244 8.72 12.46 3.92
C PRO A 244 7.88 11.74 2.86
N TYR A 245 6.96 12.49 2.26
CA TYR A 245 6.07 11.97 1.21
C TYR A 245 6.86 11.60 -0.05
N ASN A 246 6.59 10.41 -0.59
CA ASN A 246 7.30 9.84 -1.74
C ASN A 246 7.23 10.68 -3.03
N GLY A 247 6.27 11.61 -3.13
CA GLY A 247 6.18 12.54 -4.27
C GLY A 247 7.18 13.70 -4.23
N THR A 248 7.85 13.92 -3.10
CA THR A 248 8.79 15.04 -2.89
C THR A 248 10.25 14.59 -2.90
N VAL A 249 10.54 13.42 -2.32
CA VAL A 249 11.88 12.83 -2.28
C VAL A 249 11.82 11.41 -2.83
N ALA A 250 12.69 11.10 -3.80
CA ALA A 250 12.83 9.75 -4.33
C ALA A 250 13.12 8.77 -3.18
N VAL A 251 12.32 7.70 -3.10
CA VAL A 251 12.37 6.70 -2.02
C VAL A 251 13.77 6.09 -1.87
N THR A 252 14.48 5.92 -2.97
CA THR A 252 15.85 5.39 -3.01
C THR A 252 16.87 6.26 -2.25
N LYS A 253 16.56 7.52 -1.95
CA LYS A 253 17.43 8.45 -1.21
C LYS A 253 17.23 8.43 0.31
N ASN A 254 16.13 7.85 0.79
CA ASN A 254 15.76 7.84 2.21
C ASN A 254 15.38 6.45 2.72
N SER A 255 15.78 5.41 1.96
CA SER A 255 15.43 4.03 2.26
C SER A 255 16.57 3.08 1.89
N ARG A 256 16.74 1.99 2.65
CA ARG A 256 17.63 0.87 2.29
C ARG A 256 17.00 -0.46 2.70
N VAL A 257 17.29 -1.50 1.94
CA VAL A 257 16.86 -2.85 2.32
C VAL A 257 17.75 -3.36 3.46
N PHE A 258 17.16 -4.06 4.43
CA PHE A 258 17.89 -4.75 5.48
C PHE A 258 18.82 -5.81 4.87
N ASP A 259 20.01 -5.95 5.43
CA ASP A 259 20.94 -6.99 5.02
C ASP A 259 20.58 -8.38 5.63
N ASN A 260 21.35 -9.39 5.22
CA ASN A 260 21.16 -10.77 5.67
C ASN A 260 21.39 -10.98 7.18
N ARG A 261 22.16 -10.11 7.85
CA ARG A 261 22.38 -10.17 9.30
C ARG A 261 21.20 -9.54 10.02
N GLU A 262 20.73 -8.39 9.55
CA GLU A 262 19.57 -7.67 10.08
C GLU A 262 18.28 -8.48 9.96
N CYS A 263 18.05 -9.14 8.82
CA CYS A 263 16.92 -10.05 8.63
C CYS A 263 16.97 -11.29 9.54
N ARG A 264 18.17 -11.69 10.01
CA ARG A 264 18.33 -12.85 10.90
C ARG A 264 18.22 -12.53 12.38
N ALA A 265 18.24 -11.24 12.75
CA ALA A 265 18.05 -10.82 14.13
C ALA A 265 16.68 -11.31 14.66
N ALA A 266 16.65 -11.75 15.92
CA ALA A 266 15.45 -12.35 16.52
C ALA A 266 14.25 -11.40 16.45
N THR A 267 14.43 -10.15 16.86
CA THR A 267 13.38 -9.12 16.84
C THR A 267 12.87 -8.82 15.42
N THR A 268 13.73 -8.87 14.40
CA THR A 268 13.33 -8.70 13.00
C THR A 268 12.52 -9.90 12.49
N LYS A 269 12.90 -11.12 12.88
CA LYS A 269 12.13 -12.33 12.53
C LYS A 269 10.74 -12.31 13.16
N GLU A 270 10.64 -11.92 14.43
CA GLU A 270 9.38 -11.74 15.14
C GLU A 270 8.49 -10.70 14.46
N LEU A 271 9.08 -9.55 14.07
CA LEU A 271 8.39 -8.53 13.27
C LEU A 271 7.85 -9.12 11.96
N MET A 272 8.69 -9.80 11.18
CA MET A 272 8.31 -10.37 9.89
C MET A 272 7.17 -11.39 10.03
N GLN A 273 7.24 -12.25 11.05
CA GLN A 273 6.18 -13.21 11.37
C GLN A 273 4.87 -12.51 11.77
N ALA A 274 4.94 -11.48 12.61
CA ALA A 274 3.78 -10.71 13.01
C ALA A 274 3.13 -9.98 11.82
N CYS A 275 3.94 -9.45 10.90
CA CYS A 275 3.46 -8.82 9.66
C CYS A 275 2.75 -9.84 8.75
N VAL A 276 3.28 -11.05 8.62
CA VAL A 276 2.62 -12.14 7.88
C VAL A 276 1.30 -12.55 8.55
N LEU A 277 1.25 -12.60 9.88
CA LEU A 277 0.00 -12.84 10.62
C LEU A 277 -1.02 -11.73 10.35
N ALA A 278 -0.60 -10.47 10.39
CA ALA A 278 -1.46 -9.32 10.10
C ALA A 278 -2.10 -9.39 8.70
N TYR A 279 -1.38 -9.88 7.69
CA TYR A 279 -1.91 -10.11 6.34
C TYR A 279 -3.13 -11.04 6.33
N GLY A 280 -3.05 -12.16 7.09
CA GLY A 280 -4.15 -13.11 7.22
C GLY A 280 -5.33 -12.52 7.99
N ILE A 281 -5.08 -11.78 9.08
CA ILE A 281 -6.13 -11.15 9.90
C ILE A 281 -6.97 -10.16 9.08
N VAL A 282 -6.32 -9.35 8.23
CA VAL A 282 -7.03 -8.39 7.39
C VAL A 282 -7.59 -8.99 6.11
N ASP A 283 -7.43 -10.30 5.91
CA ASP A 283 -7.91 -11.03 4.74
C ASP A 283 -7.40 -10.45 3.41
N ALA A 284 -6.10 -10.15 3.36
CA ALA A 284 -5.48 -9.60 2.15
C ALA A 284 -5.35 -10.64 1.01
N ARG A 285 -5.30 -10.13 -0.23
CA ARG A 285 -5.22 -10.93 -1.47
C ARG A 285 -4.14 -10.45 -2.45
N ALA A 286 -3.65 -9.22 -2.27
CA ALA A 286 -2.53 -8.67 -3.01
C ALA A 286 -1.47 -8.14 -2.03
N PRO A 287 -0.29 -7.67 -2.50
CA PRO A 287 0.71 -7.15 -1.60
C PRO A 287 0.18 -6.02 -0.73
N ILE A 288 0.42 -6.10 0.57
CA ILE A 288 0.24 -5.00 1.51
C ILE A 288 1.59 -4.58 2.05
N ARG A 289 1.63 -3.40 2.65
CA ARG A 289 2.81 -2.91 3.33
C ARG A 289 2.45 -2.51 4.76
N ILE A 290 3.24 -2.94 5.73
CA ILE A 290 3.05 -2.60 7.15
C ILE A 290 4.25 -1.78 7.60
N ASP A 291 3.99 -0.55 8.02
CA ASP A 291 5.00 0.38 8.49
C ASP A 291 5.14 0.21 10.02
N CYS A 292 6.38 0.02 10.46
CA CYS A 292 6.74 -0.37 11.83
C CYS A 292 7.86 0.52 12.37
N ARG A 293 7.86 0.77 13.68
CA ARG A 293 8.93 1.52 14.33
C ARG A 293 9.31 0.90 15.67
N LYS A 294 10.59 0.99 16.03
CA LYS A 294 11.07 0.54 17.34
C LYS A 294 10.63 1.48 18.47
N ASP A 295 10.20 0.92 19.58
CA ASP A 295 10.07 1.63 20.85
C ASP A 295 11.44 1.84 21.54
N HIS A 296 11.43 2.40 22.75
CA HIS A 296 12.64 2.66 23.53
C HIS A 296 13.32 1.38 24.05
N GLU A 297 12.60 0.25 24.10
CA GLU A 297 13.13 -1.07 24.45
C GLU A 297 13.68 -1.81 23.22
N GLY A 298 13.56 -1.21 22.03
CA GLY A 298 14.00 -1.79 20.77
C GLY A 298 13.02 -2.80 20.15
N ARG A 299 11.80 -2.89 20.68
CA ARG A 299 10.74 -3.76 20.16
C ARG A 299 10.05 -3.09 18.97
N TRP A 300 9.77 -3.87 17.93
CA TRP A 300 9.05 -3.37 16.76
C TRP A 300 7.55 -3.30 17.03
N LEU A 301 6.95 -2.15 16.74
CA LEU A 301 5.51 -1.93 16.79
C LEU A 301 5.00 -1.48 15.43
N MET A 302 3.92 -2.09 14.95
CA MET A 302 3.17 -1.66 13.76
C MET A 302 2.43 -0.36 14.08
N PHE A 303 2.43 0.60 13.15
CA PHE A 303 1.71 1.85 13.32
C PHE A 303 0.85 2.25 12.11
N ASP A 304 1.07 1.66 10.94
CA ASP A 304 0.25 1.89 9.75
C ASP A 304 0.22 0.66 8.85
N LEU A 305 -0.98 0.32 8.35
CA LEU A 305 -1.18 -0.72 7.34
C LEU A 305 -1.62 -0.06 6.02
N ASN A 306 -0.86 -0.32 4.97
CA ASN A 306 -1.14 0.16 3.63
C ASN A 306 -1.60 -1.01 2.75
N ALA A 307 -2.91 -1.13 2.57
CA ALA A 307 -3.54 -2.19 1.79
C ALA A 307 -3.23 -2.12 0.27
N LYS A 308 -2.82 -0.95 -0.24
CA LYS A 308 -2.43 -0.74 -1.64
C LYS A 308 -1.12 0.06 -1.71
N PRO A 309 0.04 -0.58 -1.54
CA PRO A 309 1.32 0.09 -1.67
C PRO A 309 1.51 0.70 -3.06
N ASN A 310 2.38 1.72 -3.14
CA ASN A 310 2.79 2.29 -4.42
C ASN A 310 3.67 1.28 -5.16
N MET A 311 3.38 1.06 -6.45
CA MET A 311 4.02 0.03 -7.29
C MET A 311 4.81 0.64 -8.44
N THR A 312 5.41 1.82 -8.24
CA THR A 312 6.36 2.40 -9.21
C THR A 312 7.62 1.54 -9.29
N GLY A 313 8.23 1.50 -10.47
CA GLY A 313 9.45 0.75 -10.72
C GLY A 313 10.21 1.27 -11.92
N ALA A 314 11.51 1.00 -11.95
CA ALA A 314 12.37 1.35 -13.05
C ALA A 314 12.04 0.54 -14.32
N GLY A 315 12.28 1.14 -15.49
CA GLY A 315 12.21 0.44 -16.78
C GLY A 315 11.75 1.30 -17.95
N ARG A 316 10.98 2.35 -17.69
CA ARG A 316 10.61 3.35 -18.70
C ARG A 316 11.68 4.43 -18.86
N PRO A 317 11.82 5.03 -20.06
CA PRO A 317 12.72 6.17 -20.27
C PRO A 317 12.46 7.30 -19.26
N GLY A 318 13.52 7.77 -18.60
CA GLY A 318 13.44 8.86 -17.62
C GLY A 318 12.90 8.44 -16.24
N ARG A 319 12.62 7.15 -16.03
CA ARG A 319 12.12 6.59 -14.77
C ARG A 319 13.06 5.55 -14.16
N GLU A 320 14.35 5.61 -14.49
CA GLU A 320 15.36 4.62 -14.08
C GLU A 320 15.58 4.57 -12.56
N ASN A 321 15.23 5.63 -11.82
CA ASN A 321 15.40 5.74 -10.36
C ASN A 321 14.07 5.78 -9.59
N GLN A 322 12.98 5.29 -10.19
CA GLN A 322 11.61 5.40 -9.65
C GLN A 322 11.13 4.16 -8.89
N ASP A 323 12.05 3.27 -8.50
CA ASP A 323 11.74 2.10 -7.68
C ASP A 323 11.07 2.51 -6.36
N GLY A 324 9.84 2.03 -6.17
CA GLY A 324 9.14 2.14 -4.90
C GLY A 324 9.68 1.15 -3.87
N LEU A 325 9.21 1.28 -2.61
CA LEU A 325 9.62 0.42 -1.49
C LEU A 325 9.45 -1.08 -1.79
N VAL A 326 8.37 -1.46 -2.47
CA VAL A 326 8.10 -2.85 -2.87
C VAL A 326 9.15 -3.34 -3.88
N ALA A 327 9.44 -2.54 -4.91
CA ALA A 327 10.43 -2.89 -5.93
C ALA A 327 11.84 -3.00 -5.34
N MET A 328 12.22 -2.07 -4.44
CA MET A 328 13.50 -2.13 -3.74
C MET A 328 13.64 -3.44 -2.94
N ALA A 329 12.61 -3.80 -2.17
CA ALA A 329 12.60 -5.04 -1.40
C ALA A 329 12.65 -6.28 -2.30
N SER A 330 11.88 -6.29 -3.40
CA SER A 330 11.82 -7.45 -4.32
C SER A 330 13.16 -7.68 -5.02
N ILE A 331 13.81 -6.62 -5.51
CA ILE A 331 15.09 -6.72 -6.23
C ILE A 331 16.18 -7.33 -5.35
N SER A 332 16.17 -7.05 -4.04
CA SER A 332 17.11 -7.66 -3.09
C SER A 332 17.01 -9.19 -3.00
N THR A 333 15.85 -9.75 -3.38
CA THR A 333 15.58 -11.20 -3.42
C THR A 333 15.77 -11.81 -4.82
N GLY A 334 16.40 -11.06 -5.74
CA GLY A 334 16.51 -11.46 -7.14
C GLY A 334 15.20 -11.38 -7.94
N LEU A 335 14.12 -10.84 -7.34
CA LEU A 335 12.85 -10.62 -8.03
C LEU A 335 12.85 -9.22 -8.67
N SER A 336 13.27 -9.17 -9.94
CA SER A 336 13.27 -7.92 -10.72
C SER A 336 11.87 -7.30 -10.77
N TYR A 337 11.77 -5.97 -10.94
CA TYR A 337 10.47 -5.28 -11.01
C TYR A 337 9.54 -5.87 -12.09
N ARG A 338 10.08 -6.24 -13.25
CA ARG A 338 9.33 -6.89 -14.33
C ARG A 338 8.75 -8.24 -13.88
N ASN A 339 9.58 -9.10 -13.29
CA ASN A 339 9.11 -10.38 -12.76
C ASN A 339 8.12 -10.19 -11.62
N LEU A 340 8.34 -9.24 -10.71
CA LEU A 340 7.40 -8.90 -9.63
C LEU A 340 6.00 -8.62 -10.19
N VAL A 341 5.86 -7.71 -11.17
CA VAL A 341 4.54 -7.36 -11.70
C VAL A 341 3.93 -8.50 -12.52
N SER A 342 4.75 -9.26 -13.27
CA SER A 342 4.29 -10.44 -14.01
C SER A 342 3.79 -11.53 -13.07
N ASP A 343 4.53 -11.84 -12.01
CA ASP A 343 4.16 -12.87 -11.03
C ASP A 343 2.91 -12.44 -10.27
N LEU A 344 2.71 -11.15 -10.00
CA LEU A 344 1.45 -10.64 -9.44
C LEU A 344 0.24 -10.81 -10.38
N VAL A 345 0.45 -10.73 -11.70
CA VAL A 345 -0.59 -11.06 -12.69
C VAL A 345 -0.88 -12.57 -12.71
N VAL A 346 0.17 -13.41 -12.64
CA VAL A 346 0.01 -14.87 -12.51
C VAL A 346 -0.81 -15.24 -11.28
N ASN A 347 -0.56 -14.56 -10.16
CA ASN A 347 -1.28 -14.75 -8.89
C ASN A 347 -2.52 -13.86 -8.74
N SER A 348 -3.08 -13.35 -9.86
CA SER A 348 -4.40 -12.72 -9.83
C SER A 348 -5.45 -13.70 -9.33
N TRP A 349 -6.55 -13.22 -8.74
CA TRP A 349 -7.59 -14.04 -8.12
C TRP A 349 -8.99 -13.74 -8.66
N THR A 350 -9.96 -14.61 -8.40
CA THR A 350 -11.40 -14.42 -8.72
C THR A 350 -12.25 -14.49 -7.46
N VAL A 351 -13.42 -13.83 -7.44
CA VAL A 351 -14.30 -13.84 -6.23
C VAL A 351 -14.74 -15.26 -5.85
N GLU A 352 -14.90 -16.16 -6.82
CA GLU A 352 -15.26 -17.57 -6.57
C GLU A 352 -14.20 -18.32 -5.71
N GLU A 353 -12.95 -17.87 -5.74
CA GLU A 353 -11.87 -18.40 -4.89
C GLU A 353 -11.99 -17.89 -3.43
N ILE A 354 -12.84 -16.88 -3.16
CA ILE A 354 -13.11 -16.33 -1.80
C ILE A 354 -14.20 -17.13 -1.08
N ASP A 355 -15.21 -17.60 -1.80
CA ASP A 355 -16.36 -18.31 -1.23
C ASP A 355 -16.15 -19.83 -1.09
N SER A 356 -14.96 -20.32 -1.44
CA SER A 356 -14.58 -21.73 -1.26
C SER A 356 -14.05 -21.94 0.17
N PRO A 357 -14.62 -22.90 0.93
CA PRO A 357 -14.37 -23.06 2.37
C PRO A 357 -12.95 -23.47 2.76
#